data_AF-A0A7R6WBX9-F1
#
_entry.id   AF-A0A7R6WBX9-F1
#
_cell.length_a   1.000
_cell.length_b   1.000
_cell.length_c   1.000
_cell.angle_alpha   90.00
_cell.angle_beta   90.00
_cell.angle_gamma   90.00
#
_symmetry.space_group_name_H-M   'P 1'
#
loop_
_entity.id
_entity.type
_entity.pdbx_description
1 polymer ?
#
loop_
_entity_poly.entity_id
_entity_poly.type
_entity_poly.pdbx_seq_one_letter_code
_entity_poly.pdbx_strand_id
1 'polypeptide(L)'
;MDKQQVQLEIVAAKNLINTLNALVTEVTMLQPLQEMLQAINIAVDELLTAITEYQDSTLADYIQESDALVYLDEVVDLDPISELEVQFFGVLENMTENELTVFLMQMLDKIELAYTQLIEKLHVINALFEE
;
A
#
# COMPACT_ATOMS: atom_id res chain seq x y z
N MET A 1 -11.42 20.55 5.91
CA MET A 1 -10.25 19.82 5.38
C MET A 1 -9.11 20.77 5.05
N ASP A 2 -7.91 20.54 5.61
CA ASP A 2 -6.68 21.26 5.27
C ASP A 2 -5.98 20.58 4.08
N LYS A 3 -6.02 21.20 2.89
CA LYS A 3 -5.43 20.64 1.66
C LYS A 3 -3.94 20.35 1.81
N GLN A 4 -3.20 21.18 2.56
CA GLN A 4 -1.76 21.01 2.72
C GLN A 4 -1.45 19.78 3.57
N GLN A 5 -2.23 19.55 4.64
CA GLN A 5 -2.11 18.35 5.46
C GLN A 5 -2.40 17.09 4.64
N VAL A 6 -3.50 17.07 3.87
CA VAL A 6 -3.85 15.92 3.03
C VAL A 6 -2.77 15.62 1.99
N GLN A 7 -2.23 16.64 1.33
CA GLN A 7 -1.11 16.46 0.38
C GLN A 7 0.12 15.84 1.04
N LEU A 8 0.46 16.25 2.26
CA LEU A 8 1.58 15.67 3.01
C LEU A 8 1.37 14.18 3.28
N GLU A 9 0.17 13.77 3.67
CA GLU A 9 -0.15 12.36 3.93
C GLU A 9 -0.11 11.51 2.65
N ILE A 10 -0.61 12.03 1.54
CA ILE A 10 -0.56 11.35 0.23
C ILE A 10 0.88 11.21 -0.28
N VAL A 11 1.71 12.25 -0.11
CA VAL A 11 3.15 12.18 -0.44
C VAL A 11 3.87 11.16 0.46
N ALA A 12 3.50 11.09 1.74
CA ALA A 12 4.03 10.09 2.66
C ALA A 12 3.65 8.66 2.23
N ALA A 13 2.39 8.42 1.83
CA ALA A 13 1.95 7.13 1.28
C ALA A 13 2.77 6.74 0.05
N LYS A 14 2.97 7.67 -0.88
CA LYS A 14 3.77 7.46 -2.08
C LYS A 14 5.22 7.06 -1.78
N ASN A 15 5.82 7.64 -0.74
CA ASN A 15 7.16 7.23 -0.31
C ASN A 15 7.18 5.80 0.25
N LEU A 16 6.14 5.39 0.99
CA LEU A 16 6.00 4.02 1.50
C LEU A 16 5.79 3.03 0.36
N ILE A 17 4.93 3.36 -0.62
CA ILE A 17 4.73 2.58 -1.84
C ILE A 17 6.06 2.38 -2.57
N ASN A 18 6.83 3.44 -2.80
CA ASN A 18 8.14 3.34 -3.45
C ASN A 18 9.13 2.46 -2.66
N THR A 19 9.13 2.58 -1.34
CA THR A 19 9.99 1.78 -0.47
C THR A 19 9.64 0.29 -0.56
N LEU A 20 8.36 -0.04 -0.45
CA LEU A 20 7.89 -1.42 -0.55
C LEU A 20 8.06 -1.98 -1.98
N ASN A 21 7.79 -1.17 -3.00
CA ASN A 21 7.98 -1.56 -4.39
C ASN A 21 9.45 -1.93 -4.68
N ALA A 22 10.41 -1.21 -4.08
CA ALA A 22 11.84 -1.53 -4.20
C ALA A 22 12.23 -2.88 -3.56
N LEU A 23 11.44 -3.38 -2.59
CA LEU A 23 11.65 -4.69 -1.97
C LEU A 23 11.08 -5.84 -2.81
N VAL A 24 10.00 -5.57 -3.56
CA VAL A 24 9.23 -6.63 -4.26
C VAL A 24 9.47 -6.68 -5.76
N THR A 25 10.04 -5.61 -6.35
CA THR A 25 10.27 -5.51 -7.79
C THR A 25 11.18 -6.62 -8.30
N GLU A 26 10.81 -7.21 -9.44
CA GLU A 26 11.56 -8.29 -10.11
C GLU A 26 11.66 -9.59 -9.30
N VAL A 27 10.85 -9.76 -8.24
CA VAL A 27 10.75 -11.01 -7.50
C VAL A 27 9.47 -11.73 -7.92
N THR A 28 9.61 -12.81 -8.71
CA THR A 28 8.46 -13.54 -9.29
C THR A 28 7.42 -13.99 -8.25
N MET A 29 7.87 -14.44 -7.07
CA MET A 29 6.96 -14.86 -5.99
C MET A 29 6.16 -13.70 -5.40
N LEU A 30 6.64 -12.46 -5.56
CA LEU A 30 6.03 -11.23 -5.05
C LEU A 30 5.27 -10.45 -6.13
N GLN A 31 5.12 -11.02 -7.34
CA GLN A 31 4.43 -10.36 -8.43
C GLN A 31 3.00 -9.91 -8.08
N PRO A 32 2.16 -10.72 -7.39
CA PRO A 32 0.82 -10.26 -7.01
C PRO A 32 0.84 -9.02 -6.11
N LEU A 33 1.77 -8.99 -5.14
CA LEU A 33 1.97 -7.83 -4.27
C LEU A 33 2.48 -6.62 -5.07
N GLN A 34 3.37 -6.82 -6.05
CA GLN A 34 3.84 -5.76 -6.93
C GLN A 34 2.69 -5.17 -7.78
N GLU A 35 1.83 -6.00 -8.35
CA GLU A 35 0.67 -5.56 -9.14
C GLU A 35 -0.31 -4.75 -8.28
N MET A 36 -0.58 -5.19 -7.05
CA MET A 36 -1.39 -4.42 -6.11
C MET A 36 -0.75 -3.08 -5.78
N LEU A 37 0.56 -3.02 -5.50
CA LEU A 37 1.25 -1.75 -5.21
C LEU A 37 1.21 -0.78 -6.39
N GLN A 38 1.23 -1.27 -7.62
CA GLN A 38 1.05 -0.45 -8.81
C GLN A 38 -0.35 0.16 -8.86
N ALA A 39 -1.40 -0.63 -8.57
CA ALA A 39 -2.77 -0.14 -8.51
C ALA A 39 -2.96 0.90 -7.39
N ILE A 40 -2.40 0.65 -6.20
CA ILE A 40 -2.38 1.62 -5.09
C ILE A 40 -1.67 2.91 -5.51
N ASN A 41 -0.52 2.81 -6.18
CA ASN A 41 0.22 3.99 -6.64
C ASN A 41 -0.61 4.84 -7.62
N ILE A 42 -1.33 4.20 -8.55
CA ILE A 42 -2.21 4.90 -9.49
C ILE A 42 -3.30 5.66 -8.75
N ALA A 43 -4.00 5.01 -7.80
CA ALA A 43 -5.04 5.66 -7.01
C ALA A 43 -4.50 6.84 -6.18
N VAL A 44 -3.33 6.68 -5.55
CA VAL A 44 -2.64 7.76 -4.81
C VAL A 44 -2.27 8.93 -5.72
N ASP A 45 -1.79 8.65 -6.94
CA ASP A 45 -1.45 9.68 -7.93
C ASP A 45 -2.68 10.42 -8.46
N GLU A 46 -3.79 9.71 -8.65
CA GLU A 46 -5.08 10.30 -9.01
C GLU A 46 -5.60 11.24 -7.91
N LEU A 47 -5.58 10.80 -6.64
CA LEU A 47 -5.95 11.65 -5.50
C LEU A 47 -5.06 12.87 -5.39
N LEU A 48 -3.74 12.72 -5.51
CA LEU A 48 -2.80 13.83 -5.46
C LEU A 48 -3.08 14.87 -6.54
N THR A 49 -3.37 14.40 -7.76
CA THR A 49 -3.73 15.24 -8.90
C THR A 49 -5.02 15.99 -8.62
N ALA A 50 -6.07 15.29 -8.18
CA ALA A 50 -7.36 15.88 -7.84
C ALA A 50 -7.23 16.98 -6.77
N ILE A 51 -6.51 16.73 -5.68
CA ILE A 51 -6.35 17.72 -4.59
C ILE A 51 -5.54 18.94 -5.04
N THR A 52 -4.58 18.74 -5.94
CA THR A 52 -3.72 19.82 -6.45
C THR A 52 -4.45 20.70 -7.45
N GLU A 53 -5.23 20.10 -8.36
CA GLU A 53 -5.85 20.80 -9.48
C GLU A 53 -7.22 21.38 -9.11
N TYR A 54 -7.98 20.71 -8.24
CA TYR A 54 -9.35 21.09 -7.93
C TYR A 54 -9.39 22.23 -6.91
N GLN A 55 -9.87 23.40 -7.36
CA GLN A 55 -9.85 24.65 -6.61
C GLN A 55 -11.16 24.94 -5.85
N ASP A 56 -12.23 24.17 -6.08
CA ASP A 56 -13.52 24.41 -5.43
C ASP A 56 -13.50 23.98 -3.95
N SER A 57 -14.42 24.57 -3.19
CA SER A 57 -14.78 24.27 -1.82
C SER A 57 -15.41 22.89 -1.62
N THR A 58 -15.97 22.30 -2.68
CA THR A 58 -16.58 20.95 -2.70
C THR A 58 -15.57 19.82 -2.97
N LEU A 59 -14.27 20.06 -2.74
CA LEU A 59 -13.23 19.06 -2.98
C LEU A 59 -13.49 17.76 -2.20
N ALA A 60 -13.91 17.87 -0.94
CA ALA A 60 -14.13 16.68 -0.10
C ALA A 60 -15.19 15.77 -0.73
N ASP A 61 -16.35 16.32 -1.10
CA ASP A 61 -17.43 15.59 -1.76
C ASP A 61 -16.96 14.96 -3.09
N TYR A 62 -16.17 15.69 -3.88
CA TYR A 62 -15.61 15.18 -5.14
C TYR A 62 -14.66 13.98 -4.92
N ILE A 63 -13.84 14.02 -3.87
CA ILE A 63 -12.91 12.94 -3.54
C ILE A 63 -13.64 11.75 -2.92
N GLN A 64 -14.66 11.97 -2.09
CA GLN A 64 -15.51 10.91 -1.54
C GLN A 64 -16.19 10.07 -2.62
N GLU A 65 -16.57 10.70 -3.73
CA GLU A 65 -17.17 10.01 -4.89
C GLU A 65 -16.12 9.42 -5.85
N SER A 66 -14.82 9.61 -5.59
CA SER A 66 -13.77 9.15 -6.50
C SER A 66 -13.50 7.65 -6.34
N ASP A 67 -13.42 6.95 -7.48
CA ASP A 67 -13.05 5.54 -7.54
C ASP A 67 -11.69 5.28 -6.87
N ALA A 68 -10.78 6.26 -6.92
CA ALA A 68 -9.47 6.18 -6.28
C ALA A 68 -9.57 6.06 -4.75
N LEU A 69 -10.40 6.88 -4.09
CA LEU A 69 -10.58 6.78 -2.65
C LEU A 69 -11.27 5.47 -2.26
N VAL A 70 -12.32 5.09 -3.00
CA VAL A 70 -13.04 3.82 -2.77
C VAL A 70 -12.08 2.64 -2.87
N TYR A 71 -11.23 2.61 -3.90
CA TYR A 71 -10.24 1.55 -4.06
C TYR A 71 -9.24 1.50 -2.90
N LEU A 72 -8.74 2.66 -2.43
CA LEU A 72 -7.82 2.70 -1.29
C LEU A 72 -8.50 2.23 0.01
N ASP A 73 -9.81 2.46 0.15
CA ASP A 73 -10.60 1.94 1.26
C ASP A 73 -10.83 0.44 1.18
N GLU A 74 -11.02 -0.14 0.00
CA GLU A 74 -11.08 -1.60 -0.13
C GLU A 74 -9.71 -2.26 0.15
N VAL A 75 -8.61 -1.59 -0.21
CA VAL A 75 -7.24 -2.13 -0.05
C VAL A 75 -6.85 -2.32 1.41
N VAL A 76 -7.30 -1.47 2.34
CA VAL A 76 -6.91 -1.60 3.76
C VAL A 76 -7.49 -2.86 4.40
N ASP A 77 -8.56 -3.40 3.84
CA ASP A 77 -9.19 -4.65 4.28
C ASP A 77 -8.57 -5.89 3.64
N LEU A 78 -7.70 -5.71 2.63
CA LEU A 78 -6.98 -6.82 2.03
C LEU A 78 -5.84 -7.25 2.93
N ASP A 79 -5.62 -8.57 3.03
CA ASP A 79 -4.49 -9.17 3.73
C ASP A 79 -3.62 -10.03 2.80
N PRO A 80 -2.94 -9.39 1.82
CA PRO A 80 -2.08 -10.09 0.88
C PRO A 80 -0.80 -10.61 1.53
N ILE A 81 -0.43 -10.11 2.71
CA ILE A 81 0.72 -10.59 3.45
C ILE A 81 0.43 -11.99 3.99
N SER A 82 -0.71 -12.22 4.64
CA SER A 82 -1.10 -13.57 5.07
C SER A 82 -1.07 -14.60 3.92
N GLU A 83 -1.55 -14.22 2.73
CA GLU A 83 -1.47 -15.09 1.55
C GLU A 83 -0.03 -15.39 1.13
N LEU A 84 0.84 -14.38 1.23
CA LEU A 84 2.26 -14.52 0.93
C LEU A 84 2.97 -15.42 1.95
N GLU A 85 2.65 -15.29 3.24
CA GLU A 85 3.20 -16.16 4.30
C GLU A 85 2.88 -17.62 4.01
N VAL A 86 1.62 -17.93 3.67
CA VAL A 86 1.18 -19.29 3.31
C VAL A 86 2.00 -19.84 2.13
N GLN A 87 2.24 -19.02 1.10
CA GLN A 87 3.07 -19.42 -0.05
C GLN A 87 4.52 -19.67 0.35
N PHE A 88 5.11 -18.78 1.16
CA PHE A 88 6.47 -18.93 1.67
C PHE A 88 6.62 -20.21 2.51
N PHE A 89 5.70 -20.45 3.45
CA PHE A 89 5.73 -21.66 4.27
C PHE A 89 5.54 -22.93 3.45
N GLY A 90 4.68 -22.92 2.42
CA GLY A 90 4.53 -24.05 1.50
C GLY A 90 5.81 -24.39 0.74
N VAL A 91 6.61 -23.39 0.35
CA VAL A 91 7.93 -23.60 -0.27
C VAL A 91 8.94 -24.14 0.74
N LEU A 92 8.87 -23.68 1.99
CA LEU A 92 9.79 -24.03 3.06
C LEU A 92 9.47 -25.36 3.77
N GLU A 93 8.26 -25.91 3.62
CA GLU A 93 7.75 -27.07 4.39
C GLU A 93 8.67 -28.31 4.34
N ASN A 94 9.41 -28.47 3.24
CA ASN A 94 10.35 -29.59 3.04
C ASN A 94 11.83 -29.19 3.17
N MET A 95 12.13 -27.96 3.57
CA MET A 95 13.49 -27.46 3.73
C MET A 95 13.91 -27.60 5.20
N THR A 96 15.01 -28.29 5.46
CA THR A 96 15.69 -28.19 6.77
C THR A 96 16.04 -26.73 7.03
N GLU A 97 15.72 -26.25 8.24
CA GLU A 97 16.05 -24.91 8.70
C GLU A 97 17.54 -24.63 8.45
N ASN A 98 17.80 -23.72 7.52
CA ASN A 98 19.13 -23.35 7.09
C ASN A 98 19.20 -21.83 6.87
N GLU A 99 20.37 -21.32 6.52
CA GLU A 99 20.59 -19.88 6.30
C GLU A 99 19.64 -19.28 5.26
N LEU A 100 19.21 -20.07 4.26
CA LEU A 100 18.24 -19.63 3.24
C LEU A 100 16.82 -19.52 3.82
N THR A 101 16.39 -20.47 4.66
CA THR A 101 15.11 -20.39 5.38
C THR A 101 15.05 -19.13 6.25
N VAL A 102 16.13 -18.86 7.00
CA VAL A 102 16.23 -17.66 7.85
C VAL A 102 16.21 -16.38 7.02
N PHE A 103 16.93 -16.36 5.89
CA PHE A 103 16.90 -15.22 4.97
C PHE A 103 15.50 -14.94 4.42
N LEU A 104 14.77 -15.98 4.01
CA LEU A 104 13.42 -15.83 3.46
C LEU A 104 12.42 -15.32 4.52
N MET A 105 12.52 -15.79 5.77
CA MET A 105 11.71 -15.25 6.88
C MET A 105 12.03 -13.77 7.13
N GLN A 106 13.31 -13.39 7.17
CA GLN A 106 13.70 -11.98 7.34
C GLN A 106 13.22 -11.07 6.20
N MET A 107 13.12 -11.60 4.97
CA MET A 107 12.56 -10.86 3.85
C MET A 107 11.05 -10.68 4.01
N LEU A 108 10.34 -11.72 4.43
CA LEU A 108 8.91 -11.67 4.71
C LEU A 108 8.59 -10.65 5.82
N ASP A 109 9.30 -10.71 6.96
CA ASP A 109 9.13 -9.75 8.07
C ASP A 109 9.31 -8.29 7.62
N LYS A 110 10.26 -8.04 6.71
CA LYS A 110 10.50 -6.68 6.18
C LYS A 110 9.39 -6.21 5.24
N ILE A 111 8.86 -7.12 4.43
CA ILE A 111 7.75 -6.85 3.53
C ILE A 111 6.49 -6.57 4.35
N GLU A 112 6.21 -7.39 5.37
CA GLU A 112 5.10 -7.19 6.31
C GLU A 112 5.19 -5.82 6.97
N LEU A 113 6.33 -5.49 7.59
CA LEU A 113 6.50 -4.20 8.27
C LEU A 113 6.27 -3.01 7.34
N ALA A 114 6.81 -3.07 6.11
CA ALA A 114 6.64 -2.00 5.14
C ALA A 114 5.18 -1.90 4.63
N TYR A 115 4.50 -3.05 4.49
CA TYR A 115 3.09 -3.09 4.11
C TYR A 115 2.19 -2.54 5.22
N THR A 116 2.40 -2.93 6.48
CA THR A 116 1.65 -2.38 7.62
C THR A 116 1.76 -0.86 7.68
N GLN A 117 2.96 -0.30 7.50
CA GLN A 117 3.14 1.15 7.47
C GLN A 117 2.36 1.83 6.34
N LEU A 118 2.31 1.19 5.16
CA LEU A 118 1.50 1.68 4.04
C LEU A 118 0.02 1.66 4.40
N ILE A 119 -0.49 0.56 4.94
CA ILE A 119 -1.92 0.40 5.30
C ILE A 119 -2.34 1.40 6.38
N GLU A 120 -1.53 1.59 7.43
CA GLU A 120 -1.74 2.63 8.42
C GLU A 120 -1.84 4.02 7.78
N LYS A 121 -1.03 4.29 6.75
CA LYS A 121 -1.07 5.56 6.03
C LYS A 121 -2.31 5.70 5.17
N LEU A 122 -2.75 4.64 4.51
CA LEU A 122 -4.00 4.63 3.73
C LEU A 122 -5.22 4.87 4.65
N HIS A 123 -5.27 4.25 5.83
CA HIS A 123 -6.31 4.54 6.82
C HIS A 123 -6.35 6.01 7.23
N VAL A 124 -5.19 6.64 7.47
CA VAL A 124 -5.12 8.08 7.77
C VAL A 124 -5.67 8.91 6.62
N ILE A 125 -5.38 8.54 5.37
CA ILE A 125 -5.90 9.22 4.19
C ILE A 125 -7.43 9.07 4.11
N ASN A 126 -7.97 7.86 4.25
CA ASN A 126 -9.42 7.62 4.18
C ASN A 126 -10.16 8.42 5.27
N ALA A 127 -9.66 8.38 6.50
CA ALA A 127 -10.25 9.12 7.61
C ALA A 127 -10.28 10.65 7.39
N LEU A 128 -9.33 11.23 6.65
CA LEU A 128 -9.34 12.67 6.32
C LEU A 128 -10.49 13.07 5.39
N PHE A 129 -11.09 12.11 4.70
CA PHE A 129 -12.21 12.32 3.78
C PHE A 129 -13.53 11.75 4.29
N GLU A 130 -13.57 11.02 5.40
CA GLU A 130 -14.83 10.55 6.03
C GLU A 130 -15.48 11.60 6.96
N GLU A 131 -14.77 12.69 7.30
CA GLU A 131 -15.24 13.80 8.14
C GLU A 131 -15.98 14.91 7.37
#